data_AF-A0A6A4KFY7-F1
#
_entry.id   AF-A0A6A4KFY7-F1
#
_cell.length_a   1.000
_cell.length_b   1.000
_cell.length_c   1.000
_cell.angle_alpha   90.00
_cell.angle_beta   90.00
_cell.angle_gamma   90.00
#
_symmetry.space_group_name_H-M   'P 1'
#
loop_
_entity.id
_entity.type
_entity.pdbx_description
1 polymer ?
#
loop_
_entity_poly.entity_id
_entity_poly.type
_entity_poly.pdbx_seq_one_letter_code
_entity_poly.pdbx_strand_id
1 'polypeptide(L)'
;MTNCGDQFDIEGGDVTQLAELSLDEPVLEGVRFDEDDDVEVLDGGGEQEQNIRVLMAIRKALEEQVMASPARELCILTTLARSDPPALEEALKRIKVIREMELSDSDDPKKNNPELFPLRLQLISDPSKRGQVLEARGDHLSNKKCFEDAAATYLCCTSLEKALKAYRACGNWRGVLTVAGIIKLGKEEVKQLAHELCEELQAVGKPGEAAKIALEYCGDANAGINLLVVQGIGRRR
;
A
#
# COMPACT_ATOMS: atom_id res chain seq x y z
N MET A 1 18.58 16.47 -53.84
CA MET A 1 20.01 16.12 -53.77
C MET A 1 20.44 16.58 -52.39
N THR A 2 20.62 15.73 -51.39
CA THR A 2 21.52 14.58 -51.36
C THR A 2 21.00 13.52 -50.38
N ASN A 3 21.24 12.27 -50.74
CA ASN A 3 21.02 11.04 -49.99
C ASN A 3 22.25 10.81 -49.10
N CYS A 4 22.07 10.34 -47.86
CA CYS A 4 23.09 9.57 -47.14
C CYS A 4 22.40 8.85 -45.98
N GLY A 5 22.21 7.54 -46.14
CA GLY A 5 21.92 6.65 -45.03
C GLY A 5 23.20 6.39 -44.26
N ASP A 6 23.10 6.39 -42.94
CA ASP A 6 24.14 5.88 -42.07
C ASP A 6 23.65 4.65 -41.31
N GLN A 7 24.48 3.65 -41.45
CA GLN A 7 24.54 2.33 -40.85
C GLN A 7 24.49 2.46 -39.31
N PHE A 8 23.61 1.69 -38.66
CA PHE A 8 23.69 1.46 -37.21
C PHE A 8 24.73 0.37 -36.97
N ASP A 9 25.96 0.77 -36.64
CA ASP A 9 26.97 -0.13 -36.09
C ASP A 9 26.72 -0.33 -34.59
N ILE A 10 26.42 -1.58 -34.20
CA ILE A 10 26.42 -2.00 -32.81
C ILE A 10 27.85 -2.37 -32.47
N GLU A 11 28.64 -1.41 -32.01
CA GLU A 11 29.91 -1.68 -31.35
C GLU A 11 29.65 -2.06 -29.88
N GLY A 12 30.26 -3.18 -29.46
CA GLY A 12 30.16 -3.73 -28.12
C GLY A 12 30.69 -2.78 -27.06
N GLY A 13 29.79 -2.26 -26.23
CA GLY A 13 30.09 -1.53 -25.02
C GLY A 13 30.21 -2.48 -23.83
N ASP A 14 31.41 -2.50 -23.27
CA ASP A 14 31.82 -3.16 -22.03
C ASP A 14 30.85 -2.90 -20.86
N VAL A 15 30.33 -3.97 -20.26
CA VAL A 15 29.30 -3.93 -19.21
C VAL A 15 29.88 -3.74 -17.79
N THR A 16 31.16 -3.37 -17.67
CA THR A 16 31.88 -3.34 -16.40
C THR A 16 31.88 -2.00 -15.65
N GLN A 17 30.99 -1.06 -15.98
CA GLN A 17 30.94 0.23 -15.28
C GLN A 17 29.59 0.54 -14.63
N LEU A 18 29.16 -0.27 -13.66
CA LEU A 18 28.20 0.17 -12.64
C LEU A 18 28.39 -0.63 -11.34
N ALA A 19 29.30 -0.18 -10.47
CA ALA A 19 29.16 -0.24 -9.00
C ALA A 19 30.45 0.28 -8.32
N GLU A 20 30.60 1.59 -8.22
CA GLU A 20 31.34 2.17 -7.08
C GLU A 20 30.32 2.73 -6.11
N LEU A 21 29.85 1.88 -5.19
CA LEU A 21 29.23 2.32 -3.95
C LEU A 21 30.16 1.89 -2.83
N SER A 22 30.77 2.90 -2.22
CA SER A 22 31.63 2.86 -1.04
C SER A 22 31.13 1.84 0.00
N LEU A 23 31.86 0.74 0.14
CA LEU A 23 31.72 -0.21 1.25
C LEU A 23 32.68 0.25 2.34
N ASP A 24 32.16 0.79 3.44
CA ASP A 24 32.90 0.82 4.69
C ASP A 24 33.07 -0.64 5.17
N GLU A 25 34.32 -1.13 5.21
CA GLU A 25 34.62 -2.48 5.66
C GLU A 25 34.37 -2.63 7.18
N PRO A 26 33.57 -3.62 7.63
CA PRO A 26 33.53 -3.96 9.04
C PRO A 26 34.75 -4.83 9.40
N VAL A 27 35.49 -4.36 10.40
CA VAL A 27 36.63 -5.04 11.02
C VAL A 27 36.19 -6.40 11.55
N LEU A 28 36.72 -7.48 10.95
CA LEU A 28 36.57 -8.85 11.42
C LEU A 28 37.55 -9.12 12.56
N GLU A 29 37.08 -9.05 13.81
CA GLU A 29 37.86 -9.49 14.97
C GLU A 29 37.26 -10.78 15.58
N GLY A 30 37.99 -11.89 15.43
CA GLY A 30 37.93 -13.07 16.29
C GLY A 30 36.71 -14.00 16.16
N VAL A 31 36.73 -14.94 15.20
CA VAL A 31 35.85 -16.12 15.23
C VAL A 31 36.62 -17.30 15.83
N ARG A 32 36.11 -17.83 16.95
CA ARG A 32 36.50 -19.12 17.51
C ARG A 32 35.50 -20.14 16.98
N PHE A 33 35.97 -21.10 16.18
CA PHE A 33 35.15 -22.22 15.73
C PHE A 33 35.24 -23.32 16.79
N ASP A 34 34.10 -23.66 17.40
CA ASP A 34 33.99 -24.89 18.18
C ASP A 34 33.86 -26.05 17.19
N GLU A 35 34.93 -26.84 17.07
CA GLU A 35 34.99 -28.07 16.29
C GLU A 35 34.40 -29.21 17.12
N ASP A 36 33.09 -29.43 17.08
CA ASP A 36 32.49 -30.67 17.59
C ASP A 36 31.18 -30.95 16.85
N ASP A 37 31.26 -31.75 15.78
CA ASP A 37 30.31 -32.82 15.47
C ASP A 37 30.83 -33.59 14.24
N ASP A 38 30.92 -34.90 14.40
CA ASP A 38 31.65 -35.87 13.58
C ASP A 38 31.41 -35.75 12.06
N VAL A 39 32.47 -35.38 11.32
CA VAL A 39 32.54 -35.56 9.87
C VAL A 39 33.12 -36.94 9.61
N GLU A 40 32.25 -37.94 9.39
CA GLU A 40 32.67 -39.17 8.75
C GLU A 40 33.18 -38.85 7.34
N VAL A 41 34.50 -38.89 7.19
CA VAL A 41 35.18 -38.76 5.90
C VAL A 41 34.91 -40.02 5.10
N LEU A 42 33.87 -39.98 4.28
CA LEU A 42 33.70 -40.91 3.16
C LEU A 42 34.34 -40.29 1.92
N ASP A 43 35.49 -40.84 1.59
CA ASP A 43 36.31 -40.58 0.41
C ASP A 43 35.49 -40.83 -0.88
N GLY A 44 35.43 -39.81 -1.74
CA GLY A 44 34.81 -39.88 -3.07
C GLY A 44 33.47 -39.15 -3.24
N GLY A 45 33.48 -37.82 -3.30
CA GLY A 45 32.31 -37.01 -3.67
C GLY A 45 32.75 -35.66 -4.24
N GLY A 46 32.53 -35.46 -5.54
CA GLY A 46 33.15 -34.42 -6.37
C GLY A 46 32.84 -32.97 -5.95
N GLU A 47 33.58 -32.04 -6.54
CA GLU A 47 33.55 -30.57 -6.35
C GLU A 47 32.17 -29.93 -6.10
N GLN A 48 31.08 -30.56 -6.58
CA GLN A 48 29.68 -30.22 -6.29
C GLN A 48 29.35 -30.21 -4.79
N GLU A 49 29.77 -31.22 -4.04
CA GLU A 49 29.51 -31.38 -2.60
C GLU A 49 30.14 -30.22 -1.81
N GLN A 50 31.39 -29.90 -2.15
CA GLN A 50 32.13 -28.80 -1.52
C GLN A 50 31.50 -27.44 -1.84
N ASN A 51 31.06 -27.23 -3.09
CA ASN A 51 30.35 -26.01 -3.47
C ASN A 51 29.04 -25.82 -2.69
N ILE A 52 28.28 -26.88 -2.47
CA ILE A 52 27.04 -26.83 -1.67
C ILE A 52 27.36 -26.45 -0.22
N ARG A 53 28.37 -27.07 0.40
CA ARG A 53 28.79 -26.77 1.78
C ARG A 53 29.24 -25.32 1.94
N VAL A 54 30.05 -24.81 1.01
CA VAL A 54 30.51 -23.41 1.02
C VAL A 54 29.34 -22.45 0.85
N LEU A 55 28.44 -22.70 -0.11
CA LEU A 55 27.25 -21.85 -0.32
C LEU A 55 26.29 -21.89 0.88
N MET A 56 26.19 -23.00 1.60
CA MET A 56 25.41 -23.09 2.84
C MET A 56 26.05 -22.31 3.98
N ALA A 57 27.37 -22.41 4.15
CA ALA A 57 28.10 -21.67 5.19
C ALA A 57 28.01 -20.15 4.98
N ILE A 58 28.17 -19.67 3.74
CA ILE A 58 28.02 -18.25 3.39
C ILE A 58 26.61 -17.76 3.71
N ARG A 59 25.57 -18.53 3.36
CA ARG A 59 24.17 -18.19 3.67
C ARG A 59 23.95 -18.04 5.17
N LYS A 60 24.37 -19.04 5.96
CA LYS A 60 24.20 -19.03 7.41
C LYS A 60 24.92 -17.84 8.06
N ALA A 61 26.16 -17.56 7.66
CA ALA A 61 26.90 -16.42 8.17
C ALA A 61 26.23 -15.08 7.84
N LEU A 62 25.70 -14.92 6.62
CA LEU A 62 24.96 -13.71 6.24
C LEU A 62 23.67 -13.54 7.06
N GLU A 63 22.94 -14.62 7.33
CA GLU A 63 21.71 -14.58 8.13
C GLU A 63 21.95 -14.21 9.59
N GLU A 64 23.02 -14.72 10.20
CA GLU A 64 23.35 -14.53 11.61
C GLU A 64 24.04 -13.18 11.88
N GLN A 65 24.91 -12.73 10.98
CA GLN A 65 25.81 -11.60 11.25
C GLN A 65 25.41 -10.30 10.56
N VAL A 66 24.61 -10.35 9.49
CA VAL A 66 24.23 -9.16 8.71
C VAL A 66 22.75 -8.87 8.92
N MET A 67 22.40 -7.62 9.26
CA MET A 67 21.00 -7.19 9.37
C MET A 67 20.25 -7.35 8.04
N ALA A 68 18.96 -7.67 8.11
CA ALA A 68 18.10 -7.78 6.93
C ALA A 68 18.13 -6.49 6.10
N SER A 69 18.54 -6.64 4.84
CA SER A 69 18.63 -5.54 3.86
C SER A 69 18.50 -6.09 2.43
N PRO A 70 18.06 -5.28 1.45
CA PRO A 70 17.97 -5.70 0.06
C PRO A 70 19.31 -6.23 -0.51
N ALA A 71 20.43 -5.60 -0.14
CA ALA A 71 21.77 -6.02 -0.58
C ALA A 71 22.16 -7.40 -0.05
N ARG A 72 21.89 -7.68 1.25
CA ARG A 72 22.11 -9.00 1.86
C ARG A 72 21.30 -10.08 1.13
N GLU A 73 20.03 -9.82 0.92
CA GLU A 73 19.13 -10.79 0.30
C GLU A 73 19.50 -11.08 -1.17
N LEU A 74 19.94 -10.09 -1.94
CA LEU A 74 20.47 -10.31 -3.30
C LEU A 74 21.67 -11.27 -3.28
N CYS A 75 22.60 -11.09 -2.35
CA CYS A 75 23.74 -12.00 -2.18
C CYS A 75 23.25 -13.43 -1.92
N ILE A 76 22.31 -13.60 -0.99
CA ILE A 76 21.72 -14.90 -0.67
C ILE A 76 21.00 -15.51 -1.88
N LEU A 77 20.26 -14.74 -2.67
CA LEU A 77 19.62 -15.22 -3.89
C LEU A 77 20.60 -15.78 -4.92
N THR A 78 21.77 -15.14 -5.08
CA THR A 78 22.81 -15.68 -5.96
C THR A 78 23.34 -17.03 -5.47
N THR A 79 23.48 -17.22 -4.15
CA THR A 79 23.92 -18.51 -3.60
C THR A 79 22.87 -19.62 -3.76
N LEU A 80 21.58 -19.28 -3.68
CA LEU A 80 20.47 -20.21 -3.92
C LEU A 80 20.38 -20.64 -5.40
N ALA A 81 20.60 -19.69 -6.32
CA ALA A 81 20.61 -19.94 -7.76
C ALA A 81 21.81 -20.80 -8.20
N ARG A 82 22.96 -20.69 -7.50
CA ARG A 82 24.17 -21.48 -7.76
C ARG A 82 24.16 -22.87 -7.09
N SER A 83 23.20 -23.16 -6.23
CA SER A 83 23.04 -24.50 -5.65
C SER A 83 22.58 -25.48 -6.74
N ASP A 84 22.98 -26.75 -6.64
CA ASP A 84 22.51 -27.81 -7.53
C ASP A 84 21.85 -28.93 -6.72
N PRO A 85 20.52 -29.14 -6.85
CA PRO A 85 19.60 -28.37 -7.70
C PRO A 85 19.35 -26.94 -7.18
N PRO A 86 18.97 -26.00 -8.06
CA PRO A 86 18.69 -24.62 -7.67
C PRO A 86 17.48 -24.55 -6.74
N ALA A 87 17.65 -23.92 -5.58
CA ALA A 87 16.62 -23.81 -4.54
C ALA A 87 15.62 -22.68 -4.85
N LEU A 88 14.86 -22.85 -5.94
CA LEU A 88 13.97 -21.83 -6.49
C LEU A 88 12.86 -21.40 -5.52
N GLU A 89 12.30 -22.34 -4.77
CA GLU A 89 11.20 -22.03 -3.85
C GLU A 89 11.65 -21.12 -2.70
N GLU A 90 12.84 -21.38 -2.15
CA GLU A 90 13.42 -20.53 -1.11
C GLU A 90 13.85 -19.16 -1.66
N ALA A 91 14.33 -19.13 -2.91
CA ALA A 91 14.62 -17.87 -3.60
C ALA A 91 13.36 -17.02 -3.78
N LEU A 92 12.23 -17.61 -4.17
CA LEU A 92 10.97 -16.90 -4.32
C LEU A 92 10.44 -16.36 -2.99
N LYS A 93 10.58 -17.11 -1.89
CA LYS A 93 10.23 -16.61 -0.55
C LYS A 93 11.08 -15.39 -0.17
N ARG A 94 12.39 -15.41 -0.42
CA ARG A 94 13.26 -14.26 -0.14
C ARG A 94 12.96 -13.06 -1.03
N ILE A 95 12.69 -13.26 -2.32
CA ILE A 95 12.25 -12.18 -3.23
C ILE A 95 10.98 -11.51 -2.71
N LYS A 96 10.03 -12.30 -2.18
CA LYS A 96 8.83 -11.74 -1.55
C LYS A 96 9.19 -10.85 -0.36
N VAL A 97 10.07 -11.30 0.53
CA VAL A 97 10.53 -10.53 1.69
C VAL A 97 11.25 -9.23 1.27
N ILE A 98 12.13 -9.28 0.26
CA ILE A 98 12.79 -8.08 -0.30
C ILE A 98 11.75 -7.08 -0.79
N ARG A 99 10.78 -7.55 -1.59
CA ARG A 99 9.74 -6.68 -2.13
C ARG A 99 8.86 -6.09 -1.04
N GLU A 100 8.55 -6.84 0.00
CA GLU A 100 7.82 -6.33 1.15
C GLU A 100 8.62 -5.25 1.90
N MET A 101 9.94 -5.42 2.06
CA MET A 101 10.82 -4.40 2.68
C MET A 101 10.90 -3.11 1.84
N GLU A 102 11.15 -3.22 0.53
CA GLU A 102 11.19 -2.06 -0.37
C GLU A 102 9.85 -1.33 -0.45
N LEU A 103 8.75 -2.08 -0.44
CA LEU A 103 7.41 -1.50 -0.41
C LEU A 103 7.09 -0.90 0.97
N SER A 104 7.66 -1.39 2.08
CA SER A 104 7.46 -0.77 3.38
C SER A 104 8.32 0.48 3.60
N ASP A 105 9.53 0.54 3.04
CA ASP A 105 10.40 1.72 3.16
C ASP A 105 9.93 2.88 2.25
N SER A 106 8.97 2.62 1.35
CA SER A 106 8.25 3.65 0.60
C SER A 106 7.11 4.27 1.44
N ASP A 107 7.45 4.82 2.59
CA ASP A 107 6.54 5.63 3.43
C ASP A 107 6.41 7.06 2.92
N ASP A 108 7.08 7.43 1.82
CA ASP A 108 6.85 8.69 1.12
C ASP A 108 5.43 8.69 0.52
N PRO A 109 4.45 9.46 1.06
CA PRO A 109 3.10 9.53 0.49
C PRO A 109 3.10 10.07 -0.95
N LYS A 110 4.18 10.75 -1.35
CA LYS A 110 4.41 11.29 -2.70
C LYS A 110 4.93 10.26 -3.71
N LYS A 111 5.48 9.12 -3.26
CA LYS A 111 5.98 8.04 -4.14
C LYS A 111 4.98 6.91 -4.35
N ASN A 112 3.80 7.01 -3.73
CA ASN A 112 2.73 6.04 -3.91
C ASN A 112 2.14 6.19 -5.32
N ASN A 113 2.71 5.44 -6.28
CA ASN A 113 2.18 5.40 -7.63
C ASN A 113 0.76 4.80 -7.60
N PRO A 114 -0.27 5.52 -8.05
CA PRO A 114 -1.65 5.08 -7.92
C PRO A 114 -1.96 3.76 -8.63
N GLU A 115 -1.21 3.43 -9.68
CA GLU A 115 -1.36 2.17 -10.42
C GLU A 115 -0.89 0.96 -9.62
N LEU A 116 0.00 1.17 -8.63
CA LEU A 116 0.56 0.10 -7.80
C LEU A 116 -0.26 -0.16 -6.54
N PHE A 117 -1.26 0.67 -6.19
CA PHE A 117 -2.07 0.45 -4.98
C PHE A 117 -2.74 -0.93 -4.93
N PRO A 118 -3.40 -1.44 -6.00
CA PRO A 118 -4.03 -2.76 -5.95
C PRO A 118 -3.02 -3.88 -5.70
N LEU A 119 -1.85 -3.79 -6.34
CA LEU A 119 -0.80 -4.79 -6.20
C LEU A 119 -0.13 -4.73 -4.82
N ARG A 120 0.15 -3.52 -4.32
CA ARG A 120 0.73 -3.31 -2.99
C ARG A 120 -0.19 -3.83 -1.88
N LEU A 121 -1.51 -3.67 -2.01
CA LEU A 121 -2.47 -4.23 -1.06
C LEU A 121 -2.50 -5.77 -1.05
N GLN A 122 -2.16 -6.44 -2.16
CA GLN A 122 -2.06 -7.91 -2.22
C GLN A 122 -0.77 -8.44 -1.61
N LEU A 123 0.31 -7.65 -1.69
CA LEU A 123 1.63 -8.03 -1.19
C LEU A 123 1.81 -7.73 0.31
N ILE A 124 1.08 -6.75 0.86
CA ILE A 124 1.20 -6.42 2.28
C ILE A 124 0.50 -7.46 3.13
N SER A 125 1.29 -8.19 3.92
CA SER A 125 0.81 -9.14 4.93
C SER A 125 0.42 -8.46 6.25
N ASP A 126 0.99 -7.28 6.55
CA ASP A 126 0.79 -6.55 7.82
C ASP A 126 -0.47 -5.64 7.78
N PRO A 127 -1.45 -5.84 8.68
CA PRO A 127 -2.68 -5.03 8.71
C PRO A 127 -2.43 -3.54 9.01
N SER A 128 -1.40 -3.19 9.79
CA SER A 128 -1.05 -1.80 10.12
C SER A 128 -0.55 -1.06 8.88
N LYS A 129 0.42 -1.67 8.16
CA LYS A 129 0.95 -1.15 6.90
C LYS A 129 -0.14 -1.06 5.83
N ARG A 130 -1.06 -2.03 5.80
CA ARG A 130 -2.20 -2.03 4.87
C ARG A 130 -3.12 -0.83 5.13
N GLY A 131 -3.33 -0.45 6.38
CA GLY A 131 -4.08 0.75 6.77
C GLY A 131 -3.48 2.03 6.20
N GLN A 132 -2.16 2.21 6.31
CA GLN A 132 -1.46 3.40 5.81
C GLN A 132 -1.54 3.53 4.29
N VAL A 133 -1.39 2.42 3.56
CA VAL A 133 -1.53 2.41 2.10
C VAL A 133 -2.96 2.76 1.66
N LEU A 134 -3.98 2.25 2.37
CA LEU A 134 -5.37 2.61 2.13
C LEU A 134 -5.65 4.09 2.41
N GLU A 135 -5.09 4.64 3.49
CA GLU A 135 -5.22 6.06 3.80
C GLU A 135 -4.60 6.94 2.70
N ALA A 136 -3.38 6.63 2.26
CA ALA A 136 -2.73 7.34 1.16
C ALA A 136 -3.51 7.23 -0.17
N ARG A 137 -4.12 6.06 -0.43
CA ARG A 137 -5.03 5.87 -1.57
C ARG A 137 -6.28 6.74 -1.44
N GLY A 138 -6.86 6.83 -0.25
CA GLY A 138 -7.99 7.71 0.04
C GLY A 138 -7.65 9.17 -0.21
N ASP A 139 -6.51 9.64 0.29
CA ASP A 139 -6.02 11.01 0.10
C ASP A 139 -5.81 11.33 -1.40
N HIS A 140 -5.26 10.39 -2.16
CA HIS A 140 -5.12 10.52 -3.61
C HIS A 140 -6.47 10.57 -4.35
N LEU A 141 -7.42 9.70 -4.00
CA LEU A 141 -8.77 9.69 -4.59
C LEU A 141 -9.54 10.98 -4.28
N SER A 142 -9.37 11.50 -3.06
CA SER A 142 -9.92 12.79 -2.63
C SER A 142 -9.37 13.94 -3.47
N ASN A 143 -8.06 13.97 -3.72
CA ASN A 143 -7.41 14.95 -4.60
C ASN A 143 -7.93 14.88 -6.05
N LYS A 144 -8.25 13.67 -6.53
CA LYS A 144 -8.88 13.45 -7.84
C LYS A 144 -10.37 13.79 -7.90
N LYS A 145 -10.99 14.17 -6.78
CA LYS A 145 -12.44 14.41 -6.61
C LYS A 145 -13.32 13.17 -6.74
N CYS A 146 -12.74 11.97 -6.67
CA CYS A 146 -13.48 10.71 -6.59
C CYS A 146 -13.93 10.47 -5.13
N PHE A 147 -14.79 11.35 -4.61
CA PHE A 147 -15.11 11.40 -3.18
C PHE A 147 -15.82 10.16 -2.66
N GLU A 148 -16.66 9.51 -3.47
CA GLU A 148 -17.34 8.26 -3.08
C GLU A 148 -16.34 7.11 -2.88
N ASP A 149 -15.42 6.92 -3.84
CA ASP A 149 -14.36 5.92 -3.75
C ASP A 149 -13.38 6.23 -2.60
N ALA A 150 -13.08 7.51 -2.39
CA ALA A 150 -12.25 7.96 -1.28
C ALA A 150 -12.92 7.63 0.06
N ALA A 151 -14.21 7.93 0.21
CA ALA A 151 -14.96 7.65 1.42
C ALA A 151 -15.05 6.15 1.74
N ALA A 152 -15.28 5.31 0.73
CA ALA A 152 -15.25 3.86 0.88
C ALA A 152 -13.86 3.36 1.33
N THR A 153 -12.79 3.93 0.77
CA THR A 153 -11.42 3.59 1.15
C THR A 153 -11.11 4.00 2.59
N TYR A 154 -11.54 5.19 3.02
CA TYR A 154 -11.36 5.66 4.39
C TYR A 154 -12.12 4.84 5.43
N LEU A 155 -13.30 4.32 5.08
CA LEU A 155 -14.04 3.39 5.94
C LEU A 155 -13.24 2.09 6.19
N CYS A 156 -12.55 1.58 5.16
CA CYS A 156 -11.73 0.37 5.29
C CYS A 156 -10.51 0.55 6.20
N CYS A 157 -9.96 1.76 6.31
CA CYS A 157 -8.82 2.05 7.20
C CYS A 157 -9.24 2.70 8.53
N THR A 158 -10.53 2.66 8.89
CA THR A 158 -11.08 3.26 10.12
C THR A 158 -10.81 4.76 10.30
N SER A 159 -10.46 5.48 9.22
CA SER A 159 -10.32 6.93 9.21
C SER A 159 -11.68 7.60 9.04
N LEU A 160 -12.51 7.49 10.08
CA LEU A 160 -13.94 7.87 10.02
C LEU A 160 -14.13 9.37 9.78
N GLU A 161 -13.25 10.22 10.31
CA GLU A 161 -13.31 11.67 10.10
C GLU A 161 -13.07 12.07 8.64
N LYS A 162 -12.06 11.46 8.00
CA LYS A 162 -11.79 11.68 6.57
C LYS A 162 -12.92 11.12 5.70
N ALA A 163 -13.48 9.96 6.07
CA ALA A 163 -14.65 9.39 5.39
C ALA A 163 -15.86 10.33 5.46
N LEU A 164 -16.13 10.94 6.63
CA LEU A 164 -17.24 11.88 6.82
C LEU A 164 -17.08 13.11 5.92
N LYS A 165 -15.87 13.69 5.87
CA LYS A 165 -15.56 14.83 4.98
C LYS A 165 -15.73 14.47 3.51
N ALA A 166 -15.29 13.29 3.09
CA ALA A 166 -15.45 12.81 1.71
C ALA A 166 -16.93 12.58 1.35
N TYR A 167 -17.73 11.98 2.24
CA TYR A 167 -19.17 11.82 2.01
C TYR A 167 -19.94 13.15 1.97
N ARG A 168 -19.54 14.14 2.77
CA ARG A 168 -20.09 15.49 2.67
C ARG A 168 -19.74 16.13 1.32
N ALA A 169 -18.50 15.94 0.83
CA ALA A 169 -18.05 16.50 -0.45
C ALA A 169 -18.82 15.96 -1.67
N CYS A 170 -19.29 14.70 -1.64
CA CYS A 170 -20.19 14.18 -2.69
C CYS A 170 -21.67 14.45 -2.45
N GLY A 171 -22.05 15.10 -1.34
CA GLY A 171 -23.46 15.31 -0.97
C GLY A 171 -24.21 14.02 -0.65
N ASN A 172 -23.49 12.94 -0.30
CA ASN A 172 -24.09 11.66 0.05
C ASN A 172 -24.44 11.65 1.55
N TRP A 173 -25.56 12.29 1.88
CA TRP A 173 -26.08 12.41 3.25
C TRP A 173 -26.29 11.06 3.95
N ARG A 174 -26.64 10.01 3.20
CA ARG A 174 -26.79 8.65 3.74
C ARG A 174 -25.47 8.11 4.24
N GLY A 175 -24.40 8.30 3.46
CA GLY A 175 -23.04 7.96 3.86
C GLY A 175 -22.65 8.71 5.13
N VAL A 176 -22.84 10.03 5.17
CA VAL A 176 -22.52 10.88 6.34
C VAL A 176 -23.21 10.38 7.62
N LEU A 177 -24.52 10.11 7.58
CA LEU A 177 -25.28 9.61 8.74
C LEU A 177 -24.87 8.19 9.14
N THR A 178 -24.45 7.36 8.18
CA THR A 178 -23.92 6.02 8.47
C THR A 178 -22.60 6.12 9.23
N VAL A 179 -21.67 6.96 8.76
CA VAL A 179 -20.39 7.18 9.46
C VAL A 179 -20.61 7.79 10.85
N ALA A 180 -21.52 8.74 10.97
CA ALA A 180 -21.92 9.33 12.26
C ALA A 180 -22.39 8.26 13.28
N GLY A 181 -23.17 7.28 12.83
CA GLY A 181 -23.57 6.15 13.65
C GLY A 181 -22.40 5.26 14.07
N ILE A 182 -21.42 5.04 13.17
CA ILE A 182 -20.22 4.25 13.46
C ILE A 182 -19.32 4.97 14.49
N ILE A 183 -19.19 6.30 14.37
CA ILE A 183 -18.48 7.17 15.33
C ILE A 183 -19.21 7.23 16.69
N LYS A 184 -20.45 6.73 16.76
CA LYS A 184 -21.33 6.76 17.94
C LYS A 184 -21.64 8.19 18.42
N LEU A 185 -21.90 9.09 17.47
CA LEU A 185 -22.39 10.44 17.81
C LEU A 185 -23.68 10.36 18.64
N GLY A 186 -23.80 11.26 19.62
CA GLY A 186 -24.97 11.38 20.46
C GLY A 186 -26.22 11.77 19.66
N LYS A 187 -27.41 11.49 20.20
CA LYS A 187 -28.69 11.81 19.52
C LYS A 187 -28.80 13.30 19.17
N GLU A 188 -28.32 14.18 20.03
CA GLU A 188 -28.35 15.63 19.78
C GLU A 188 -27.32 16.06 18.73
N GLU A 189 -26.14 15.43 18.70
CA GLU A 189 -25.13 15.67 17.66
C GLU A 189 -25.61 15.18 16.29
N VAL A 190 -26.28 14.03 16.24
CA VAL A 190 -26.90 13.52 15.00
C VAL A 190 -28.02 14.44 14.52
N LYS A 191 -28.82 15.01 15.41
CA LYS A 191 -29.84 16.02 15.03
C LYS A 191 -29.20 17.30 14.49
N GLN A 192 -28.15 17.80 15.15
CA GLN A 192 -27.42 18.98 14.67
C GLN A 192 -26.83 18.74 13.28
N LEU A 193 -26.19 17.58 13.10
CA LEU A 193 -25.67 17.12 11.81
C LEU A 193 -26.77 17.01 10.74
N ALA A 194 -27.95 16.51 11.11
CA ALA A 194 -29.10 16.42 10.20
C ALA A 194 -29.63 17.79 9.78
N HIS A 195 -29.63 18.79 10.68
CA HIS A 195 -29.97 20.17 10.34
C HIS A 195 -28.97 20.78 9.36
N GLU A 196 -27.66 20.63 9.62
CA GLU A 196 -26.61 21.09 8.69
C GLU A 196 -26.79 20.49 7.29
N LEU A 197 -27.00 19.17 7.21
CA LEU A 197 -27.23 18.48 5.94
C LEU A 197 -28.50 18.96 5.23
N CYS A 198 -29.56 19.31 5.97
CA CYS A 198 -30.77 19.87 5.38
C CYS A 198 -30.51 21.24 4.72
N GLU A 199 -29.73 22.11 5.36
CA GLU A 199 -29.36 23.41 4.81
C GLU A 199 -28.45 23.26 3.59
N GLU A 200 -27.45 22.37 3.67
CA GLU A 200 -26.54 22.06 2.56
C GLU A 200 -27.32 21.53 1.34
N LEU A 201 -28.25 20.58 1.52
CA LEU A 201 -29.06 20.02 0.43
C LEU A 201 -30.05 21.02 -0.15
N GLN A 202 -30.57 21.95 0.66
CA GLN A 202 -31.40 23.05 0.17
C GLN A 202 -30.59 24.01 -0.71
N ALA A 203 -29.37 24.36 -0.29
CA ALA A 203 -28.45 25.20 -1.07
C ALA A 203 -28.06 24.56 -2.42
N VAL A 204 -27.89 23.24 -2.46
CA VAL A 204 -27.63 22.47 -3.69
C VAL A 204 -28.89 22.35 -4.58
N GLY A 205 -30.08 22.70 -4.07
CA GLY A 205 -31.33 22.64 -4.81
C GLY A 205 -31.99 21.25 -4.81
N LYS A 206 -31.70 20.41 -3.81
CA LYS A 206 -32.33 19.10 -3.59
C LYS A 206 -33.28 19.12 -2.38
N PRO A 207 -34.35 19.93 -2.37
CA PRO A 207 -35.25 20.05 -1.22
C PRO A 207 -35.98 18.74 -0.88
N GLY A 208 -36.16 17.83 -1.86
CA GLY A 208 -36.78 16.53 -1.62
C GLY A 208 -35.93 15.56 -0.79
N GLU A 209 -34.60 15.67 -0.86
CA GLU A 209 -33.71 14.90 0.02
C GLU A 209 -33.63 15.55 1.41
N ALA A 210 -33.54 16.89 1.46
CA ALA A 210 -33.61 17.64 2.73
C ALA A 210 -34.90 17.35 3.52
N ALA A 211 -36.06 17.28 2.84
CA ALA A 211 -37.32 16.97 3.49
C ALA A 211 -37.31 15.58 4.17
N LYS A 212 -36.67 14.58 3.56
CA LYS A 212 -36.57 13.23 4.15
C LYS A 212 -35.75 13.25 5.42
N ILE A 213 -34.61 13.96 5.41
CA ILE A 213 -33.77 14.11 6.60
C ILE A 213 -34.52 14.85 7.71
N ALA A 214 -35.22 15.94 7.38
CA ALA A 214 -36.00 16.70 8.35
C ALA A 214 -37.10 15.87 9.02
N LEU A 215 -37.78 15.00 8.25
CA LEU A 215 -38.83 14.11 8.76
C LEU A 215 -38.28 12.95 9.59
N GLU A 216 -37.24 12.27 9.11
CA GLU A 216 -36.74 11.03 9.71
C GLU A 216 -35.81 11.29 10.90
N TYR A 217 -34.99 12.35 10.85
CA TYR A 217 -33.92 12.60 11.84
C TYR A 217 -34.17 13.83 12.72
N CYS A 218 -34.69 14.92 12.18
CA CYS A 218 -34.94 16.14 12.97
C CYS A 218 -36.28 16.11 13.71
N GLY A 219 -37.24 15.30 13.25
CA GLY A 219 -38.60 15.29 13.80
C GLY A 219 -39.40 16.56 13.50
N ASP A 220 -38.92 17.40 12.58
CA ASP A 220 -39.59 18.64 12.18
C ASP A 220 -40.49 18.37 10.96
N ALA A 221 -41.71 17.92 11.25
CA ALA A 221 -42.72 17.64 10.24
C ALA A 221 -43.15 18.90 9.46
N ASN A 222 -43.15 20.07 10.08
CA ASN A 222 -43.56 21.31 9.43
C ASN A 222 -42.52 21.76 8.40
N ALA A 223 -41.23 21.73 8.75
CA ALA A 223 -40.16 21.99 7.81
C ALA A 223 -40.15 20.98 6.65
N GLY A 224 -40.33 19.68 6.95
CA GLY A 224 -40.44 18.63 5.93
C GLY A 224 -41.60 18.86 4.95
N ILE A 225 -42.79 19.18 5.45
CA ILE A 225 -43.97 19.47 4.62
C ILE A 225 -43.73 20.71 3.74
N ASN A 226 -43.19 21.79 4.31
CA ASN A 226 -42.91 23.02 3.56
C ASN A 226 -41.92 22.77 2.41
N LEU A 227 -40.86 21.99 2.64
CA LEU A 227 -39.89 21.61 1.61
C LEU A 227 -40.51 20.74 0.50
N LEU A 228 -41.40 19.81 0.86
CA LEU A 228 -42.14 18.99 -0.11
C LEU A 228 -43.13 19.80 -0.95
N VAL A 229 -43.80 20.80 -0.35
CA VAL A 229 -44.69 21.71 -1.08
C VAL A 229 -43.90 22.52 -2.10
N VAL A 230 -42.73 23.05 -1.72
CA VAL A 230 -41.83 23.77 -2.64
C VAL A 230 -41.38 22.85 -3.80
N GLN A 231 -41.01 21.61 -3.52
CA GLN A 231 -40.67 20.63 -4.56
C GLN A 231 -41.85 20.30 -5.49
N GLY A 232 -43.05 20.14 -4.92
CA GLY A 232 -44.27 19.79 -5.65
C GLY A 232 -44.77 20.91 -6.58
N ILE A 233 -44.56 22.17 -6.20
CA ILE A 233 -44.88 23.33 -7.04
C ILE A 233 -43.91 23.44 -8.23
N GLY A 234 -42.62 23.14 -8.03
CA GLY A 234 -41.60 23.17 -9.09
C GLY A 234 -41.74 22.09 -10.17
N ARG A 235 -42.40 20.96 -9.87
CA ARG A 235 -42.64 19.86 -10.83
C ARG A 235 -43.92 19.99 -11.66
N ARG A 236 -44.82 20.92 -11.32
CA ARG A 236 -46.11 21.12 -12.02
C ARG A 236 -46.10 22.29 -13.02
N ARG A 237 -44.95 22.90 -13.28
CA ARG A 237 -44.73 23.85 -14.38
C ARG A 237 -43.82 23.23 -15.42
#